data_AF-A0A8T4LJ83-F1
#
_entry.id   AF-A0A8T4LJ83-F1
#
_cell.length_a   1.000
_cell.length_b   1.000
_cell.length_c   1.000
_cell.angle_alpha   90.00
_cell.angle_beta   90.00
_cell.angle_gamma   90.00
#
_symmetry.space_group_name_H-M   'P 1'
#
loop_
_entity.id
_entity.type
_entity.pdbx_description
1 polymer ?
#
loop_
_entity_poly.entity_id
_entity_poly.type
_entity_poly.pdbx_seq_one_letter_code
_entity_poly.pdbx_strand_id
1 'polypeptide(L)'
;MKKRVLFGILGSLTVFLIILLTKLISAQPFGFPSSFDYMVEGVWQNIQIILMFILGGNDIYSGELLFIKFLIFLLTLVILITALKRVPTIGENERVNRVIALIIALLASRYLTTDALVNLVWLPYGTLGVLLTSLLPLIIFFFLIESFGADFLRKVGWVAFTFIYFGLAYSRWSDFAIGGEWWQNLAMMYVGIAVVSIIILIFERKIHRALIVSAIKKGDDTQRILLKSDLQKELTAIDRALANPGLSSPDANKLREEKGRIQKAISRLD
;
A
#
# COMPACT_ATOMS: atom_id res chain seq x y z
N MET A 1 -16.31 -10.49 42.50
CA MET A 1 -15.28 -10.95 41.54
C MET A 1 -14.31 -9.86 41.07
N LYS A 2 -14.74 -8.63 40.73
CA LYS A 2 -13.85 -7.59 40.17
C LYS A 2 -12.61 -7.25 41.02
N LYS A 3 -12.72 -7.24 42.35
CA LYS A 3 -11.57 -6.95 43.24
C LYS A 3 -10.47 -8.02 43.19
N ARG A 4 -10.83 -9.31 43.12
CA ARG A 4 -9.82 -10.40 43.08
C ARG A 4 -9.05 -10.41 41.76
N VAL A 5 -9.70 -10.09 40.64
CA VAL A 5 -9.04 -9.94 39.33
C VAL A 5 -8.12 -8.73 39.32
N LEU A 6 -8.56 -7.60 39.91
CA LEU A 6 -7.72 -6.39 40.04
C LEU A 6 -6.46 -6.66 40.86
N PHE A 7 -6.58 -7.36 42.00
CA PHE A 7 -5.41 -7.73 42.83
C PHE A 7 -4.45 -8.69 42.12
N GLY A 8 -4.96 -9.63 41.31
CA GLY A 8 -4.11 -10.51 40.50
C GLY A 8 -3.31 -9.74 39.44
N ILE A 9 -3.97 -8.82 38.73
CA ILE A 9 -3.32 -7.97 37.72
C ILE A 9 -2.29 -7.03 38.38
N LEU A 10 -2.64 -6.38 39.49
CA LEU A 10 -1.72 -5.50 40.20
C LEU A 10 -0.50 -6.28 40.72
N GLY A 11 -0.72 -7.47 41.26
CA GLY A 11 0.34 -8.36 41.74
C GLY A 11 1.30 -8.79 40.63
N SER A 12 0.77 -9.24 39.48
CA SER A 12 1.63 -9.64 38.35
C SER A 12 2.38 -8.44 37.77
N LEU A 13 1.75 -7.27 37.73
CA LEU A 13 2.36 -6.04 37.24
C LEU A 13 3.49 -5.58 38.17
N THR A 14 3.33 -5.74 39.49
CA THR A 14 4.36 -5.40 40.49
C THR A 14 5.56 -6.35 40.39
N VAL A 15 5.33 -7.65 40.24
CA VAL A 15 6.40 -8.64 40.04
C VAL A 15 7.15 -8.38 38.73
N PHE A 16 6.42 -8.08 37.65
CA PHE A 16 7.00 -7.70 36.36
C PHE A 16 7.84 -6.42 36.48
N LEU A 17 7.36 -5.42 37.21
CA LEU A 17 8.09 -4.17 37.46
C LEU A 17 9.36 -4.41 38.28
N ILE A 18 9.32 -5.29 39.29
CA ILE A 18 10.50 -5.65 40.08
C ILE A 18 11.56 -6.34 39.20
N ILE A 19 11.15 -7.26 38.31
CA ILE A 19 12.06 -7.92 37.36
C ILE A 19 12.68 -6.92 36.37
N LEU A 20 11.92 -5.91 35.93
CA LEU A 20 12.46 -4.82 35.10
C LEU A 20 13.45 -3.93 35.88
N LEU A 21 13.16 -3.65 37.15
CA LEU A 21 13.98 -2.77 37.98
C LEU A 21 15.28 -3.43 38.47
N THR A 22 15.33 -4.76 38.65
CA THR A 22 16.59 -5.45 39.02
C THR A 22 17.68 -5.33 37.96
N LYS A 23 17.31 -5.07 36.70
CA LYS A 23 18.24 -4.78 35.60
C LYS A 23 18.69 -3.31 35.54
N LEU A 24 17.97 -2.40 36.21
CA LEU A 24 18.24 -0.95 36.21
C LEU A 24 19.15 -0.49 37.36
N ILE A 25 19.51 -1.37 38.31
CA ILE A 25 20.31 -1.04 39.50
C ILE A 25 21.84 -1.15 39.24
N SER A 26 22.30 -1.32 37.99
CA SER A 26 23.73 -1.18 37.68
C SER A 26 24.10 0.29 37.52
N ALA A 27 24.72 0.87 38.55
CA ALA A 27 25.41 2.15 38.50
C ALA A 27 26.53 2.13 37.45
N GLN A 28 26.21 2.50 36.20
CA GLN A 28 27.18 2.72 35.13
C GLN A 28 27.26 4.21 34.78
N PRO A 29 28.48 4.76 34.62
CA PRO A 29 28.69 6.18 34.38
C PRO A 29 28.17 6.57 32.99
N PHE A 30 27.17 7.44 33.02
CA PHE A 30 26.55 8.26 31.98
C PHE A 30 27.22 8.24 30.58
N GLY A 31 26.84 7.24 29.78
CA GLY A 31 26.91 7.22 28.32
C GLY A 31 25.55 6.77 27.79
N PHE A 32 24.63 7.71 27.61
CA PHE A 32 23.20 7.45 27.36
C PHE A 32 22.84 6.59 26.12
N PRO A 33 23.65 6.54 25.03
CA PRO A 33 23.32 5.68 23.88
C PRO A 33 23.38 4.19 24.22
N SER A 34 24.41 3.74 24.95
CA SER A 34 24.62 2.31 25.20
C SER A 34 23.64 1.74 26.24
N SER A 35 23.17 2.54 27.20
CA SER A 35 22.22 2.06 28.24
C SER A 35 20.84 1.71 27.68
N PHE A 36 20.40 2.43 26.63
CA PHE A 36 19.11 2.13 26.00
C PHE A 36 19.16 0.83 25.22
N ASP A 37 20.24 0.58 24.48
CA ASP A 37 20.43 -0.64 23.71
C ASP A 37 20.44 -1.88 24.62
N TYR A 38 21.14 -1.85 25.75
CA TYR A 38 21.12 -2.95 26.71
C TYR A 38 19.74 -3.18 27.34
N MET A 39 18.97 -2.13 27.58
CA MET A 39 17.60 -2.24 28.10
C MET A 39 16.67 -2.87 27.06
N VAL A 40 16.74 -2.41 25.81
CA VAL A 40 15.94 -2.94 24.70
C VAL A 40 16.31 -4.40 24.44
N GLU A 41 17.59 -4.73 24.43
CA GLU A 41 18.07 -6.09 24.22
C GLU A 41 17.65 -7.02 25.37
N GLY A 42 17.69 -6.54 26.61
CA GLY A 42 17.20 -7.29 27.77
C GLY A 42 15.69 -7.56 27.71
N VAL A 43 14.88 -6.56 27.33
CA VAL A 43 13.42 -6.74 27.13
C VAL A 43 13.17 -7.71 25.98
N TRP A 44 13.90 -7.55 24.87
CA TRP A 44 13.79 -8.40 23.70
C TRP A 44 14.10 -9.87 24.02
N GLN A 45 15.17 -10.15 24.76
CA GLN A 45 15.52 -11.51 25.17
C GLN A 45 14.41 -12.16 26.03
N ASN A 46 13.82 -11.42 26.97
CA ASN A 46 12.72 -11.95 27.78
C ASN A 46 11.46 -12.24 26.95
N ILE A 47 11.11 -11.32 26.05
CA ILE A 47 9.99 -11.51 25.12
C ILE A 47 10.26 -12.71 24.21
N GLN A 48 11.49 -12.83 23.69
CA GLN A 48 11.92 -13.93 22.83
C GLN A 48 11.73 -15.28 23.53
N ILE A 49 12.14 -15.42 24.79
CA ILE A 49 11.95 -16.66 25.57
C ILE A 49 10.47 -17.02 25.69
N ILE A 50 9.62 -16.05 26.02
CA ILE A 50 8.17 -16.26 26.16
C ILE A 50 7.56 -16.66 24.80
N LEU A 51 7.93 -15.96 23.73
CA LEU A 51 7.45 -16.24 22.38
C LEU A 51 7.91 -17.61 21.87
N MET A 52 9.16 -18.00 22.12
CA MET A 52 9.68 -19.33 21.77
C MET A 52 8.88 -20.44 22.48
N PHE A 53 8.54 -20.22 23.74
CA PHE A 53 7.72 -21.17 24.51
C PHE A 53 6.29 -21.28 23.96
N ILE A 54 5.64 -20.16 23.65
CA ILE A 54 4.24 -20.12 23.19
C ILE A 54 4.11 -20.62 21.75
N LEU A 55 4.95 -20.11 20.85
CA LEU A 55 4.87 -20.33 19.41
C LEU A 55 5.63 -21.58 18.95
N GLY A 56 6.34 -22.26 19.84
CA GLY A 56 7.11 -23.45 19.51
C GLY A 56 8.33 -23.14 18.66
N GLY A 57 9.50 -23.32 19.27
CA GLY A 57 10.76 -23.32 18.54
C GLY A 57 11.81 -24.14 19.25
N ASN A 58 12.22 -25.25 18.63
CA ASN A 58 13.24 -26.15 19.19
C ASN A 58 14.66 -25.74 18.78
N ASP A 59 14.78 -24.91 17.74
CA ASP A 59 16.06 -24.43 17.25
C ASP A 59 16.33 -23.03 17.82
N ILE A 60 17.62 -22.68 17.94
CA ILE A 60 18.08 -21.31 18.18
C ILE A 60 17.73 -20.51 16.92
N TYR A 61 16.45 -20.16 16.75
CA TYR A 61 15.99 -19.38 15.62
C TYR A 61 16.67 -18.01 15.67
N SER A 62 17.05 -17.51 14.49
CA SER A 62 17.29 -16.08 14.35
C SER A 62 16.06 -15.33 14.86
N GLY A 63 16.26 -14.22 15.58
CA GLY A 63 15.16 -13.41 16.10
C GLY A 63 14.13 -13.02 15.02
N GLU A 64 14.58 -12.97 13.76
CA GLU A 64 13.77 -12.77 12.57
C GLU A 64 12.68 -13.85 12.38
N LEU A 65 13.00 -15.14 12.45
CA LEU A 65 12.01 -16.19 12.20
C LEU A 65 10.93 -16.23 13.29
N LEU A 66 11.34 -16.01 14.54
CA LEU A 66 10.40 -15.90 15.66
C LEU A 66 9.47 -14.68 15.49
N PHE A 67 10.02 -13.56 15.04
CA PHE A 67 9.24 -12.36 14.73
C PHE A 67 8.22 -12.62 13.62
N ILE A 68 8.61 -13.31 12.55
CA ILE A 68 7.67 -13.68 11.47
C ILE A 68 6.58 -14.63 11.99
N LYS A 69 6.93 -15.65 12.78
CA LYS A 69 5.95 -16.56 13.42
C LYS A 69 4.94 -15.77 14.26
N PHE A 70 5.41 -14.81 15.04
CA PHE A 70 4.57 -13.95 15.85
C PHE A 70 3.64 -13.08 15.00
N LEU A 71 4.14 -12.53 13.88
CA LEU A 71 3.33 -11.76 12.95
C LEU A 71 2.21 -12.62 12.31
N ILE A 72 2.54 -13.84 11.87
CA ILE A 72 1.55 -14.79 11.34
C ILE A 72 0.51 -15.12 12.41
N PHE A 73 0.94 -15.40 13.65
CA PHE A 73 0.03 -15.64 14.77
C PHE A 73 -0.99 -14.50 14.95
N LEU A 74 -0.53 -13.23 14.96
CA LEU A 74 -1.40 -12.07 15.07
C LEU A 74 -2.38 -11.96 13.90
N LEU A 75 -1.88 -12.17 12.67
CA LEU A 75 -2.69 -12.08 11.46
C LEU A 75 -3.78 -13.17 11.43
N THR A 76 -3.40 -14.42 11.72
CA THR A 76 -4.35 -15.54 11.84
C THR A 76 -5.37 -15.29 12.95
N LEU A 77 -4.95 -14.74 14.10
CA LEU A 77 -5.85 -14.40 15.20
C LEU A 77 -6.91 -13.37 14.78
N VAL A 78 -6.50 -12.29 14.11
CA VAL A 78 -7.42 -11.24 13.64
C VAL A 78 -8.42 -11.78 12.62
N ILE A 79 -7.94 -12.60 11.66
CA ILE A 79 -8.80 -13.23 10.65
C ILE A 79 -9.81 -14.15 11.32
N LEU A 80 -9.37 -15.01 12.25
CA LEU A 80 -10.26 -15.95 12.94
C LEU A 80 -11.29 -15.25 13.83
N ILE A 81 -10.91 -14.20 14.56
CA ILE A 81 -11.86 -13.40 15.34
C ILE A 81 -12.93 -12.80 14.41
N THR A 82 -12.53 -12.32 13.24
CA THR A 82 -13.45 -11.72 12.26
C THR A 82 -14.35 -12.77 11.61
N ALA A 83 -13.80 -13.94 11.28
CA ALA A 83 -14.53 -15.04 10.66
C ALA A 83 -15.55 -15.67 11.62
N LEU A 84 -15.15 -15.96 12.87
CA LEU A 84 -16.04 -16.57 13.88
C LEU A 84 -17.22 -15.68 14.25
N LYS A 85 -17.09 -14.35 14.14
CA LYS A 85 -18.21 -13.42 14.32
C LYS A 85 -19.33 -13.60 13.29
N ARG A 86 -19.05 -14.20 12.13
CA ARG A 86 -20.03 -14.42 11.05
C ARG A 86 -20.73 -15.77 11.15
N VAL A 87 -20.27 -16.68 12.02
CA VAL A 87 -20.83 -18.03 12.14
C VAL A 87 -22.03 -18.00 13.10
N PRO A 88 -23.26 -18.29 12.63
CA PRO A 88 -24.43 -18.41 13.52
C PRO A 88 -24.19 -19.55 14.53
N THR A 89 -24.71 -19.45 15.75
CA THR A 89 -24.45 -20.31 16.95
C THR A 89 -23.16 -20.02 17.71
N ILE A 90 -22.02 -19.84 17.04
CA ILE A 90 -20.75 -19.53 17.71
C ILE A 90 -20.64 -18.02 18.00
N GLY A 91 -21.12 -17.18 17.08
CA GLY A 91 -21.08 -15.71 17.15
C GLY A 91 -21.67 -15.07 18.42
N GLU A 92 -22.58 -15.75 19.13
CA GLU A 92 -23.36 -15.17 20.24
C GLU A 92 -22.52 -14.91 21.51
N ASN A 93 -21.47 -15.70 21.76
CA ASN A 93 -20.61 -15.51 22.92
C ASN A 93 -19.21 -15.06 22.51
N GLU A 94 -19.00 -13.74 22.49
CA GLU A 94 -17.75 -13.13 22.06
C GLU A 94 -16.52 -13.63 22.83
N ARG A 95 -16.66 -13.99 24.11
CA ARG A 95 -15.54 -14.52 24.91
C ARG A 95 -15.12 -15.89 24.43
N VAL A 96 -16.08 -16.76 24.16
CA VAL A 96 -15.82 -18.11 23.63
C VAL A 96 -15.14 -17.99 22.27
N ASN A 97 -15.59 -17.07 21.41
CA ASN A 97 -15.00 -16.85 20.09
C ASN A 97 -13.55 -16.41 20.14
N ARG A 98 -13.22 -15.50 21.06
CA ARG A 98 -11.83 -15.05 21.25
C ARG A 98 -10.94 -16.18 21.75
N VAL A 99 -11.44 -17.03 22.66
CA VAL A 99 -10.69 -18.20 23.15
C VAL A 99 -10.46 -19.23 22.05
N ILE A 100 -11.50 -19.55 21.27
CA ILE A 100 -11.39 -20.48 20.13
C ILE A 100 -10.40 -19.93 19.09
N ALA A 101 -10.53 -18.66 18.70
CA ALA A 101 -9.61 -18.02 17.76
C ALA A 101 -8.16 -18.05 18.29
N LEU A 102 -7.96 -17.78 19.58
CA LEU A 102 -6.64 -17.81 20.22
C LEU A 102 -6.02 -19.20 20.18
N ILE A 103 -6.79 -20.25 20.53
CA ILE A 103 -6.30 -21.63 20.50
C ILE A 103 -5.93 -22.04 19.07
N ILE A 104 -6.81 -21.77 18.09
CA ILE A 104 -6.54 -22.12 16.69
C ILE A 104 -5.35 -21.34 16.15
N ALA A 105 -5.23 -20.05 16.41
CA ALA A 105 -4.07 -19.24 15.98
C ALA A 105 -2.76 -19.73 16.62
N LEU A 106 -2.79 -20.11 17.91
CA LEU A 106 -1.63 -20.64 18.62
C LEU A 106 -1.22 -22.00 18.04
N LEU A 107 -2.17 -22.91 17.79
CA LEU A 107 -1.88 -24.18 17.13
C LEU A 107 -1.34 -23.98 15.71
N ALA A 108 -1.98 -23.12 14.91
CA ALA A 108 -1.57 -22.84 13.54
C ALA A 108 -0.13 -22.29 13.47
N SER A 109 0.21 -21.33 14.34
CA SER A 109 1.57 -20.78 14.40
C SER A 109 2.59 -21.77 14.97
N ARG A 110 2.20 -22.62 15.92
CA ARG A 110 3.08 -23.64 16.52
C ARG A 110 3.49 -24.74 15.56
N TYR A 111 2.56 -25.20 14.74
CA TYR A 111 2.83 -26.26 13.75
C TYR A 111 3.40 -25.73 12.43
N LEU A 112 3.68 -24.43 12.35
CA LEU A 112 4.23 -23.83 11.15
C LEU A 112 5.74 -24.12 11.08
N THR A 113 6.12 -24.97 10.13
CA THR A 113 7.52 -25.38 9.91
C THR A 113 8.32 -24.24 9.27
N THR A 114 9.63 -24.22 9.51
CA THR A 114 10.55 -23.25 8.91
C THR A 114 10.44 -23.23 7.38
N ASP A 115 10.33 -24.40 6.75
CA ASP A 115 10.19 -24.51 5.29
C ASP A 115 8.87 -23.91 4.81
N ALA A 116 7.78 -24.15 5.52
CA ALA A 116 6.49 -23.53 5.22
C ALA A 116 6.54 -22.01 5.41
N LEU A 117 7.27 -21.51 6.41
CA LEU A 117 7.48 -20.08 6.65
C LEU A 117 8.28 -19.41 5.55
N VAL A 118 9.39 -20.02 5.16
CA VAL A 118 10.25 -19.54 4.07
C VAL A 118 9.44 -19.48 2.77
N ASN A 119 8.62 -20.49 2.52
CA ASN A 119 7.78 -20.53 1.32
C ASN A 119 6.57 -19.59 1.38
N LEU A 120 5.97 -19.38 2.55
CA LEU A 120 4.78 -18.55 2.73
C LEU A 120 5.11 -17.05 2.80
N VAL A 121 6.22 -16.69 3.45
CA VAL A 121 6.60 -15.30 3.71
C VAL A 121 7.79 -14.89 2.86
N TRP A 122 8.85 -15.68 2.77
CA TRP A 122 10.05 -15.18 2.08
C TRP A 122 9.89 -15.16 0.57
N LEU A 123 9.29 -16.19 -0.02
CA LEU A 123 9.07 -16.24 -1.47
C LEU A 123 8.19 -15.09 -1.99
N PRO A 124 7.00 -14.80 -1.41
CA PRO A 124 6.17 -13.72 -1.92
C PRO A 124 6.77 -12.33 -1.68
N TYR A 125 7.47 -12.11 -0.56
CA TYR A 125 8.09 -10.82 -0.27
C TYR A 125 9.37 -10.59 -1.09
N GLY A 126 10.15 -11.64 -1.35
CA GLY A 126 11.26 -11.59 -2.31
C GLY A 126 10.75 -11.29 -3.71
N THR A 127 9.70 -12.00 -4.15
CA THR A 127 9.10 -11.78 -5.48
C THR A 127 8.46 -10.40 -5.59
N LEU A 128 7.70 -9.95 -4.59
CA LEU A 128 7.06 -8.63 -4.57
C LEU A 128 8.10 -7.51 -4.45
N GLY A 129 9.15 -7.71 -3.66
CA GLY A 129 10.28 -6.78 -3.55
C GLY A 129 11.01 -6.63 -4.88
N VAL A 130 11.34 -7.75 -5.54
CA VAL A 130 11.93 -7.74 -6.89
C VAL A 130 10.97 -7.12 -7.90
N LEU A 131 9.68 -7.45 -7.86
CA LEU A 131 8.66 -6.85 -8.72
C LEU A 131 8.59 -5.33 -8.54
N LEU A 132 8.50 -4.82 -7.31
CA LEU A 132 8.40 -3.38 -7.05
C LEU A 132 9.69 -2.65 -7.42
N THR A 133 10.84 -3.18 -7.03
CA THR A 133 12.15 -2.57 -7.33
C THR A 133 12.48 -2.62 -8.82
N SER A 134 11.94 -3.59 -9.57
CA SER A 134 12.12 -3.66 -11.01
C SER A 134 11.08 -2.84 -11.78
N LEU A 135 9.82 -2.79 -11.34
CA LEU A 135 8.72 -2.09 -12.01
C LEU A 135 8.74 -0.57 -11.74
N LEU A 136 9.11 -0.15 -10.54
CA LEU A 136 9.06 1.27 -10.16
C LEU A 136 10.01 2.14 -11.01
N PRO A 137 11.27 1.75 -11.28
CA PRO A 137 12.12 2.50 -12.19
C PRO A 137 11.58 2.55 -13.62
N LEU A 138 10.90 1.50 -14.10
CA LEU A 138 10.22 1.51 -15.40
C LEU A 138 9.12 2.57 -15.46
N ILE A 139 8.27 2.66 -14.44
CA ILE A 139 7.18 3.65 -14.39
C ILE A 139 7.76 5.06 -14.35
N ILE A 140 8.74 5.32 -13.48
CA ILE A 140 9.37 6.65 -13.37
C ILE A 140 10.05 7.02 -14.68
N PHE A 141 10.82 6.10 -15.27
CA PHE A 141 11.52 6.32 -16.52
C PHE A 141 10.56 6.56 -17.68
N PHE A 142 9.44 5.84 -17.73
CA PHE A 142 8.39 6.05 -18.73
C PHE A 142 7.90 7.50 -18.71
N PHE A 143 7.53 8.02 -17.54
CA PHE A 143 7.06 9.42 -17.42
C PHE A 143 8.16 10.44 -17.69
N LEU A 144 9.39 10.17 -17.26
CA LEU A 144 10.54 11.03 -17.54
C LEU A 144 10.79 11.13 -19.05
N ILE A 145 10.84 9.99 -19.75
CA ILE A 145 11.08 9.96 -21.19
C ILE A 145 9.94 10.64 -21.96
N GLU A 146 8.70 10.40 -21.55
CA GLU A 146 7.54 11.01 -22.18
C GLU A 146 7.53 12.54 -22.05
N SER A 147 8.17 13.09 -21.01
CA SER A 147 8.31 14.54 -20.84
C SER A 147 9.25 15.19 -21.87
N PHE A 148 10.10 14.41 -22.55
CA PHE A 148 10.97 14.94 -23.60
C PHE A 148 10.21 15.18 -24.90
N GLY A 149 10.25 16.43 -25.39
CA GLY A 149 9.62 16.80 -26.66
C GLY A 149 10.29 16.20 -27.90
N ALA A 150 11.56 15.80 -27.81
CA ALA A 150 12.31 15.30 -28.96
C ALA A 150 12.21 13.77 -29.11
N ASP A 151 11.64 13.30 -30.23
CA ASP A 151 11.52 11.88 -30.61
C ASP A 151 12.86 11.12 -30.49
N PHE A 152 13.96 11.77 -30.87
CA PHE A 152 15.28 11.17 -30.81
C PHE A 152 15.70 10.82 -29.37
N LEU A 153 15.53 11.75 -28.43
CA LEU A 153 15.86 11.52 -27.01
C LEU A 153 15.01 10.39 -26.42
N ARG A 154 13.73 10.31 -26.80
CA ARG A 154 12.85 9.24 -26.32
C ARG A 154 13.31 7.86 -26.79
N LYS A 155 13.64 7.73 -28.08
CA LYS A 155 14.17 6.47 -28.64
C LYS A 155 15.50 6.07 -28.01
N VAL A 156 16.45 7.00 -27.91
CA VAL A 156 17.74 6.75 -27.27
C VAL A 156 17.55 6.33 -25.81
N GLY A 157 16.64 7.00 -25.09
CA GLY A 157 16.29 6.66 -23.72
C GLY A 157 15.76 5.24 -23.58
N TRP A 158 14.76 4.85 -24.38
CA TRP A 158 14.23 3.49 -24.36
C TRP A 158 15.27 2.43 -24.72
N VAL A 159 16.13 2.69 -25.70
CA VAL A 159 17.25 1.79 -26.05
C VAL A 159 18.21 1.65 -24.88
N ALA A 160 18.65 2.76 -24.28
CA ALA A 160 19.54 2.73 -23.13
C ALA A 160 18.92 1.97 -21.95
N PHE A 161 17.63 2.19 -21.67
CA PHE A 161 16.90 1.52 -20.61
C PHE A 161 16.80 0.01 -20.83
N THR A 162 16.51 -0.42 -22.05
CA THR A 162 16.55 -1.84 -22.44
C THR A 162 17.91 -2.46 -22.16
N PHE A 163 19.01 -1.81 -22.55
CA PHE A 163 20.36 -2.31 -22.29
C PHE A 163 20.70 -2.36 -20.80
N ILE A 164 20.28 -1.36 -20.01
CA ILE A 164 20.45 -1.35 -18.55
C ILE A 164 19.75 -2.56 -17.94
N TYR A 165 18.50 -2.84 -18.32
CA TYR A 165 17.75 -3.99 -17.77
C TYR A 165 18.31 -5.34 -18.21
N PHE A 166 18.81 -5.47 -19.44
CA PHE A 166 19.56 -6.66 -19.82
C PHE A 166 20.87 -6.81 -19.03
N GLY A 167 21.61 -5.72 -18.82
CA GLY A 167 22.81 -5.71 -18.00
C GLY A 167 22.53 -6.09 -16.54
N LEU A 168 21.42 -5.57 -15.98
CA LEU A 168 20.95 -5.95 -14.65
C LEU A 168 20.56 -7.43 -14.60
N ALA A 169 19.78 -7.91 -15.56
CA ALA A 169 19.40 -9.32 -15.66
C ALA A 169 20.64 -10.24 -15.69
N TYR A 170 21.64 -9.89 -16.51
CA TYR A 170 22.89 -10.62 -16.62
C TYR A 170 23.70 -10.58 -15.31
N SER A 171 23.90 -9.39 -14.74
CA SER A 171 24.70 -9.21 -13.52
C SER A 171 24.09 -9.90 -12.29
N ARG A 172 22.76 -10.03 -12.24
CA ARG A 172 22.02 -10.62 -11.12
C ARG A 172 21.54 -12.05 -11.39
N TRP A 173 21.92 -12.64 -12.52
CA TRP A 173 21.43 -13.96 -12.92
C TRP A 173 21.82 -15.04 -11.92
N SER A 174 23.05 -15.00 -11.40
CA SER A 174 23.54 -15.94 -10.39
C SER A 174 22.91 -15.71 -9.01
N ASP A 175 22.71 -14.45 -8.62
CA ASP A 175 22.19 -14.08 -7.29
C ASP A 175 20.75 -14.55 -7.09
N PHE A 176 19.98 -14.62 -8.18
CA PHE A 176 18.56 -14.98 -8.18
C PHE A 176 18.28 -16.40 -8.66
N ALA A 177 19.33 -17.22 -8.86
CA ALA A 177 19.21 -18.61 -9.25
C ALA A 177 18.72 -19.47 -8.06
N ILE A 178 17.40 -19.53 -7.86
CA ILE A 178 16.78 -20.40 -6.87
C ILE A 178 16.66 -21.80 -7.47
N GLY A 179 17.73 -22.61 -7.34
CA GLY A 179 17.74 -24.09 -7.33
C GLY A 179 16.93 -24.88 -8.39
N GLY A 180 16.47 -24.27 -9.47
CA GLY A 180 15.46 -24.84 -10.37
C GLY A 180 15.67 -24.48 -11.83
N GLU A 181 14.58 -24.56 -12.60
CA GLU A 181 14.59 -24.30 -14.04
C GLU A 181 14.87 -22.83 -14.36
N TRP A 182 15.44 -22.54 -15.53
CA TRP A 182 15.87 -21.19 -15.90
C TRP A 182 14.75 -20.14 -15.85
N TRP A 183 13.48 -20.54 -16.02
CA TRP A 183 12.31 -19.64 -15.93
C TRP A 183 11.90 -19.31 -14.49
N GLN A 184 12.37 -20.05 -13.49
CA GLN A 184 12.11 -19.78 -12.07
C GLN A 184 13.08 -18.75 -11.49
N ASN A 185 14.11 -18.37 -12.25
CA ASN A 185 15.06 -17.36 -11.83
C ASN A 185 14.39 -15.99 -11.74
N LEU A 186 14.43 -15.34 -10.57
CA LEU A 186 13.82 -14.01 -10.38
C LEU A 186 14.46 -12.95 -11.29
N ALA A 187 15.68 -13.18 -11.81
CA ALA A 187 16.30 -12.33 -12.82
C ALA A 187 15.49 -12.24 -14.13
N MET A 188 14.62 -13.21 -14.40
CA MET A 188 13.69 -13.17 -15.53
C MET A 188 12.74 -11.97 -15.49
N MET A 189 12.49 -11.40 -14.31
CA MET A 189 11.72 -10.16 -14.19
C MET A 189 12.39 -8.99 -14.92
N TYR A 190 13.72 -8.87 -14.82
CA TYR A 190 14.46 -7.83 -15.54
C TYR A 190 14.44 -8.06 -17.05
N VAL A 191 14.53 -9.33 -17.49
CA VAL A 191 14.36 -9.70 -18.91
C VAL A 191 12.96 -9.33 -19.40
N GLY A 192 11.93 -9.64 -18.61
CA GLY A 192 10.54 -9.27 -18.92
C GLY A 192 10.38 -7.76 -19.08
N ILE A 193 10.98 -6.96 -18.20
CA ILE A 193 10.95 -5.50 -18.31
C ILE A 193 11.75 -4.99 -19.50
N ALA A 194 12.89 -5.61 -19.84
CA ALA A 194 13.63 -5.29 -21.05
C ALA A 194 12.78 -5.53 -22.31
N VAL A 195 12.05 -6.65 -22.36
CA VAL A 195 11.10 -6.98 -23.44
C VAL A 195 9.94 -5.97 -23.48
N VAL A 196 9.33 -5.64 -22.34
CA VAL A 196 8.29 -4.60 -22.26
C VAL A 196 8.83 -3.25 -22.77
N SER A 197 10.06 -2.90 -22.43
CA SER A 197 10.71 -1.66 -22.89
C SER A 197 10.92 -1.66 -24.41
N ILE A 198 11.26 -2.80 -25.01
CA ILE A 198 11.32 -2.95 -26.47
C ILE A 198 9.94 -2.81 -27.10
N ILE A 199 8.90 -3.40 -26.50
CA ILE A 199 7.52 -3.26 -26.98
C ILE A 199 7.13 -1.77 -26.93
N ILE A 200 7.38 -1.08 -25.83
CA ILE A 200 7.12 0.37 -25.71
C ILE A 200 7.91 1.16 -26.75
N LEU A 201 9.18 0.83 -26.98
CA LEU A 201 10.01 1.45 -28.03
C LEU A 201 9.36 1.32 -29.43
N ILE A 202 8.85 0.14 -29.76
CA ILE A 202 8.19 -0.11 -31.06
C ILE A 202 6.87 0.68 -31.17
N PHE A 203 6.12 0.80 -30.06
CA PHE A 203 4.82 1.49 -30.02
C PHE A 203 4.88 2.95 -29.56
N GLU A 204 6.07 3.52 -29.39
CA GLU A 204 6.31 4.85 -28.80
C GLU A 204 5.45 5.94 -29.46
N ARG A 205 5.46 6.00 -30.79
CA ARG A 205 4.63 6.95 -31.56
C ARG A 205 3.13 6.83 -31.29
N LYS A 206 2.61 5.60 -31.12
CA LYS A 206 1.18 5.37 -30.86
C LYS A 206 0.81 5.79 -29.45
N ILE A 207 1.67 5.49 -28.48
CA ILE A 207 1.49 5.83 -27.07
C ILE A 207 1.50 7.37 -26.92
N HIS A 208 2.51 8.04 -27.48
CA HIS A 208 2.63 9.50 -27.42
C HIS A 208 1.40 10.19 -28.03
N ARG A 209 0.96 9.74 -29.21
CA ARG A 209 -0.25 10.27 -29.85
C ARG A 209 -1.50 10.06 -28.99
N ALA A 210 -1.66 8.89 -28.38
CA ALA A 210 -2.78 8.60 -27.50
C ALA A 210 -2.78 9.51 -26.25
N LEU A 211 -1.61 9.74 -25.66
CA LEU A 211 -1.45 10.63 -24.52
C LEU A 211 -1.79 12.09 -24.87
N ILE A 212 -1.26 12.62 -25.99
CA ILE A 212 -1.59 13.97 -26.46
C ILE A 212 -3.10 14.12 -26.71
N VAL A 213 -3.71 13.17 -27.42
CA VAL A 213 -5.15 13.20 -27.69
C VAL A 213 -5.95 13.17 -26.40
N SER A 214 -5.53 12.37 -25.40
CA SER A 214 -6.18 12.33 -24.09
C SER A 214 -6.03 13.64 -23.32
N ALA A 215 -4.88 14.32 -23.42
CA ALA A 215 -4.63 15.60 -22.78
C ALA A 215 -5.46 16.71 -23.42
N ILE A 216 -5.55 16.75 -24.76
CA ILE A 216 -6.41 17.68 -25.50
C ILE A 216 -7.88 17.46 -25.14
N LYS A 217 -8.34 16.21 -25.10
CA LYS A 217 -9.73 15.89 -24.76
C LYS A 217 -10.08 16.34 -23.33
N LYS A 218 -9.19 16.08 -22.36
CA LYS A 218 -9.35 16.60 -20.98
C LYS A 218 -9.37 18.13 -20.92
N GLY A 219 -8.57 18.79 -21.76
CA GLY A 219 -8.58 20.24 -21.91
C GLY A 219 -9.91 20.78 -22.44
N ASP A 220 -10.44 20.18 -23.51
CA ASP A 220 -11.74 20.54 -24.10
C ASP A 220 -12.88 20.32 -23.09
N ASP A 221 -12.90 19.18 -22.40
CA ASP A 221 -13.89 18.89 -21.35
C ASP A 221 -13.83 19.94 -20.22
N THR A 222 -12.63 20.36 -19.83
CA THR A 222 -12.45 21.40 -18.82
C THR A 222 -12.96 22.76 -19.31
N GLN A 223 -12.66 23.15 -20.56
CA GLN A 223 -13.17 24.39 -21.15
C GLN A 223 -14.69 24.38 -21.28
N ARG A 224 -15.28 23.24 -21.67
CA ARG A 224 -16.74 23.07 -21.73
C ARG A 224 -17.39 23.20 -20.36
N ILE A 225 -16.77 22.62 -19.31
CA ILE A 225 -17.25 22.74 -17.93
C ILE A 225 -17.21 24.21 -17.46
N LEU A 226 -16.12 24.92 -17.75
CA LEU A 226 -15.97 26.34 -17.40
C LEU A 226 -17.01 27.20 -18.14
N LEU A 227 -17.14 27.02 -19.46
CA LEU A 227 -18.13 27.72 -20.28
C LEU A 227 -19.56 27.45 -19.79
N LYS A 228 -19.88 26.19 -19.45
CA LYS A 228 -21.18 25.81 -18.89
C LYS A 228 -21.43 26.48 -17.53
N SER A 229 -20.42 26.56 -16.68
CA SER A 229 -20.52 27.24 -15.37
C SER A 229 -20.80 28.73 -15.53
N ASP A 230 -20.16 29.41 -16.48
CA ASP A 230 -20.36 30.84 -16.71
C ASP A 230 -21.73 31.14 -17.32
N LEU A 231 -22.19 30.33 -18.29
CA LEU A 231 -23.55 30.42 -18.82
C LEU A 231 -24.62 30.17 -17.75
N GLN A 232 -24.37 29.26 -16.79
CA GLN A 232 -25.28 29.03 -15.65
C GLN A 232 -25.34 30.23 -14.70
N LYS A 233 -24.23 30.94 -14.48
CA LYS A 233 -24.21 32.18 -13.68
C LYS A 233 -25.01 33.28 -14.38
N GLU A 234 -24.84 33.45 -15.69
CA GLU A 234 -25.63 34.40 -16.50
C GLU A 234 -27.12 34.08 -16.45
N LEU A 235 -27.49 32.79 -16.60
CA LEU A 235 -28.89 32.35 -16.47
C LEU A 235 -29.48 32.73 -15.11
N THR A 236 -28.72 32.50 -14.04
CA THR A 236 -29.13 32.84 -12.67
C THR A 236 -29.28 34.36 -12.49
N ALA A 237 -28.42 35.15 -13.12
CA ALA A 237 -28.52 36.62 -13.09
C ALA A 237 -29.77 37.11 -13.85
N ILE A 238 -30.08 36.53 -15.01
CA ILE A 238 -31.29 36.82 -15.77
C ILE A 238 -32.55 36.43 -14.97
N ASP A 239 -32.55 35.28 -14.30
CA ASP A 239 -33.67 34.85 -13.46
C ASP A 239 -33.92 35.80 -12.29
N ARG A 240 -32.86 36.31 -11.65
CA ARG A 240 -32.98 37.34 -10.61
C ARG A 240 -33.50 38.67 -11.18
N ALA A 241 -33.06 39.08 -12.36
CA ALA A 241 -33.52 40.31 -13.01
C ALA A 241 -35.01 40.20 -13.42
N LEU A 242 -35.44 39.06 -13.93
CA LEU A 242 -36.85 38.77 -14.26
C LEU A 242 -37.76 38.70 -13.03
N ALA A 243 -37.21 38.38 -11.86
CA ALA A 243 -37.94 38.39 -10.59
C ALA A 243 -38.14 39.80 -10.01
N ASN A 244 -37.52 40.84 -10.58
CA ASN A 244 -37.66 42.21 -10.10
C ASN A 244 -39.04 42.79 -10.53
N PRO A 245 -39.93 43.14 -9.58
CA PRO A 245 -41.28 43.65 -9.90
C PRO A 245 -41.27 45.01 -10.61
N GLY A 246 -40.16 45.75 -10.62
CA GLY A 246 -40.03 47.04 -11.30
C GLY A 246 -39.62 46.97 -12.78
N LEU A 247 -39.49 45.79 -13.36
CA LEU A 247 -38.99 45.62 -14.72
C LEU A 247 -40.05 45.99 -15.77
N SER A 248 -39.67 46.79 -16.78
CA SER A 248 -40.57 47.17 -17.87
C SER A 248 -40.94 45.94 -18.73
N SER A 249 -42.17 45.87 -19.25
CA SER A 249 -42.63 44.76 -20.11
C SER A 249 -41.72 44.51 -21.34
N PRO A 250 -41.23 45.54 -22.05
CA PRO A 250 -40.26 45.36 -23.15
C PRO A 250 -38.94 44.73 -22.70
N ASP A 251 -38.40 45.15 -21.55
CA ASP A 251 -37.12 44.62 -21.05
C ASP A 251 -37.27 43.19 -20.53
N ALA A 252 -38.41 42.88 -19.91
CA ALA A 252 -38.75 41.51 -19.50
C ALA A 252 -38.79 40.54 -20.68
N ASN A 253 -39.34 40.97 -21.83
CA ASN A 253 -39.38 40.14 -23.03
C ASN A 253 -37.99 39.90 -23.61
N LYS A 254 -37.12 40.93 -23.65
CA LYS A 254 -35.72 40.78 -24.08
C LYS A 254 -34.96 39.77 -23.22
N LEU A 255 -35.08 39.87 -21.89
CA LEU A 255 -34.44 38.93 -20.95
C LEU A 255 -34.96 37.50 -21.11
N ARG A 256 -36.25 37.31 -21.41
CA ARG A 256 -36.82 35.98 -21.69
C ARG A 256 -36.26 35.37 -22.97
N GLU A 257 -36.11 36.15 -24.02
CA GLU A 257 -35.46 35.69 -25.26
C GLU A 257 -34.00 35.31 -25.03
N GLU A 258 -33.26 36.15 -24.30
CA GLU A 258 -31.85 35.90 -23.95
C GLU A 258 -31.69 34.64 -23.09
N LYS A 259 -32.57 34.46 -22.08
CA LYS A 259 -32.65 33.23 -21.29
C LYS A 259 -32.83 32.00 -22.19
N GLY A 260 -33.76 32.05 -23.14
CA GLY A 260 -33.99 30.96 -24.09
C GLY A 260 -32.76 30.65 -24.96
N ARG A 261 -32.02 31.68 -25.39
CA ARG A 261 -30.75 31.52 -26.14
C ARG A 261 -29.68 30.84 -25.28
N ILE A 262 -29.49 31.27 -24.04
CA ILE A 262 -28.50 30.70 -23.12
C ILE A 262 -28.84 29.25 -22.76
N GLN A 263 -30.12 28.93 -22.47
CA GLN A 263 -30.54 27.55 -22.22
C GLN A 263 -30.24 26.63 -23.41
N LYS A 264 -30.52 27.10 -24.63
CA LYS A 264 -30.20 26.36 -25.85
C LYS A 264 -28.70 26.22 -26.10
N ALA A 265 -27.88 27.17 -25.63
CA ALA A 265 -26.43 27.08 -25.69
C ALA A 265 -25.90 26.04 -24.68
N ILE A 266 -26.40 26.03 -23.45
CA ILE A 266 -26.06 25.03 -22.43
C ILE A 266 -26.42 23.62 -22.91
N SER A 267 -27.62 23.43 -23.50
CA SER A 267 -28.05 22.11 -23.99
C SER A 267 -27.26 21.59 -25.19
N ARG A 268 -26.45 22.43 -25.84
CA ARG A 268 -25.54 22.03 -26.93
C ARG A 268 -24.15 21.62 -26.43
N LEU A 269 -23.83 21.94 -25.17
CA LEU A 269 -22.58 21.54 -24.52
C LEU A 269 -22.69 20.18 -23.82
N ASP A 270 -23.91 19.64 -23.72
CA ASP A 270 -24.24 18.28 -23.26
C ASP A 270 -24.26 17.30 -24.44
#